data_AF-A0A6M1TL38-F1
#
_entry.id   AF-A0A6M1TL38-F1
#
_cell.length_a   1.000
_cell.length_b   1.000
_cell.length_c   1.000
_cell.angle_alpha   90.00
_cell.angle_beta   90.00
_cell.angle_gamma   90.00
#
_symmetry.space_group_name_H-M   'P 1'
#
loop_
_entity.id
_entity.type
_entity.pdbx_description
1 polymer ?
#
loop_
_entity_poly.entity_id
_entity_poly.type
_entity_poly.pdbx_seq_one_letter_code
_entity_poly.pdbx_strand_id
1 'polypeptide(L)'
;MCVNIQQTFNSLSYYTAFIEENEVIIKGRDIPSREPHMDSAVLDSLWFQIILDSCSFLDEWDSILGVKTEKKFRNRILKVKKTAAVASRAVRSWKDLRDFRNEVIAHNFRDKTYNFTFDRMAHYDCPQSHDELWYLVNFIDRMANVLANEFPKKSADILKEFPRTMGSEEHRANRKSLQELNELLKKVDKEISFHKEK
;
A
#
# COMPACT_ATOMS: atom_id res chain seq x y z
N MET A 1 -14.01 3.07 -3.49
CA MET A 1 -13.50 2.97 -2.12
C MET A 1 -12.14 3.63 -2.08
N CYS A 2 -12.03 4.82 -1.49
CA CYS A 2 -10.76 5.53 -1.35
C CYS A 2 -10.20 5.13 0.01
N VAL A 3 -9.41 4.07 0.02
CA VAL A 3 -8.71 3.68 1.23
C VAL A 3 -7.59 4.66 1.46
N ASN A 4 -7.45 5.16 2.68
CA ASN A 4 -6.59 6.29 3.00
C ASN A 4 -5.12 5.88 3.18
N ILE A 5 -4.68 4.96 2.34
CA ILE A 5 -3.39 4.27 2.43
C ILE A 5 -2.25 5.29 2.37
N GLN A 6 -2.41 6.36 1.58
CA GLN A 6 -1.43 7.43 1.48
C GLN A 6 -1.29 8.24 2.77
N GLN A 7 -2.39 8.58 3.47
CA GLN A 7 -2.27 9.29 4.76
C GLN A 7 -1.63 8.41 5.82
N THR A 8 -1.99 7.11 5.84
CA THR A 8 -1.37 6.15 6.75
C THR A 8 0.13 6.01 6.47
N PHE A 9 0.52 5.93 5.20
CA PHE A 9 1.92 5.89 4.79
C PHE A 9 2.68 7.17 5.15
N ASN A 10 2.12 8.35 4.86
CA ASN A 10 2.75 9.62 5.22
C ASN A 10 2.94 9.75 6.74
N SER A 11 1.97 9.26 7.53
CA SER A 11 2.08 9.22 8.99
C SER A 11 3.21 8.29 9.42
N LEU A 12 3.31 7.10 8.81
CA LEU A 12 4.42 6.17 9.06
C LEU A 12 5.77 6.84 8.79
N SER A 13 5.95 7.46 7.61
CA SER A 13 7.20 8.14 7.25
C SER A 13 7.56 9.26 8.23
N TYR A 14 6.58 10.07 8.63
CA TYR A 14 6.78 11.13 9.64
C TYR A 14 7.26 10.57 10.98
N TYR A 15 6.60 9.53 11.50
CA TYR A 15 6.99 8.92 12.77
C TYR A 15 8.35 8.23 12.70
N THR A 16 8.66 7.54 11.59
CA THR A 16 9.99 6.93 11.38
C THR A 16 11.09 7.99 11.40
N ALA A 17 10.94 9.09 10.64
CA ALA A 17 11.91 10.17 10.61
C ALA A 17 12.06 10.86 11.97
N PHE A 18 10.95 11.10 12.67
CA PHE A 18 10.95 11.68 14.02
C PHE A 18 11.74 10.83 15.02
N ILE A 19 11.58 9.50 14.99
CA ILE A 19 12.32 8.58 15.88
C ILE A 19 13.82 8.62 15.56
N GLU A 20 14.19 8.57 14.28
CA GLU A 20 15.60 8.64 13.85
C GLU A 20 16.29 9.95 14.30
N GLU A 21 15.61 11.09 14.17
CA GLU A 21 16.11 12.38 14.62
C GLU A 21 16.29 12.43 16.15
N ASN A 22 15.33 11.88 16.90
CA ASN A 22 15.40 11.87 18.36
C ASN A 22 16.47 10.90 18.89
N GLU A 23 16.71 9.76 18.24
CA GLU A 23 17.81 8.85 18.60
C GLU A 23 19.18 9.53 18.46
N VAL A 24 19.38 10.36 17.42
CA VAL A 24 20.61 11.13 17.22
C VAL A 24 20.80 12.17 18.34
N ILE A 25 19.72 12.81 18.80
CA ILE A 25 19.76 13.81 19.87
C ILE A 25 20.04 13.16 21.24
N ILE A 26 19.46 11.99 21.50
CA ILE A 26 19.61 11.26 22.77
C ILE A 26 21.03 10.72 22.94
N LYS A 27 21.69 10.25 21.88
CA LYS A 27 23.09 9.82 21.93
C LYS A 27 24.08 10.92 22.35
N GLY A 28 23.65 12.19 22.33
CA GLY A 28 24.47 13.34 22.73
C GLY A 28 24.25 13.84 24.17
N ARG A 29 23.35 13.26 24.98
CA ARG A 29 23.10 13.72 26.37
C ARG A 29 22.83 12.56 27.33
N ASP A 30 23.44 12.60 28.52
CA ASP A 30 23.15 11.72 29.68
C ASP A 30 21.77 12.04 30.30
N ILE A 31 20.68 11.76 29.59
CA ILE A 31 19.32 11.89 30.09
C ILE A 31 18.74 10.47 30.26
N PRO A 32 18.09 10.14 31.39
CA PRO A 32 17.47 8.83 31.57
C PRO A 32 16.44 8.60 30.46
N SER A 33 16.60 7.50 29.71
CA SER A 33 15.80 7.21 28.52
C SER A 33 14.32 7.16 28.87
N ARG A 34 13.51 8.02 28.26
CA ARG A 34 12.07 7.78 28.14
C ARG A 34 11.93 6.42 27.46
N GLU A 35 11.24 5.47 28.09
CA GLU A 35 11.20 4.09 27.61
C GLU A 35 10.79 4.02 26.11
N PRO A 36 11.63 3.45 25.23
CA PRO A 36 11.43 3.44 23.77
C PRO A 36 10.27 2.53 23.30
N HIS A 37 9.42 2.07 24.20
CA HIS A 37 8.42 1.03 23.93
C HIS A 37 7.12 1.54 23.30
N MET A 38 6.85 2.85 23.35
CA MET A 38 5.65 3.45 22.77
C MET A 38 5.74 3.66 21.25
N ASP A 39 6.96 3.67 20.72
CA ASP A 39 7.24 4.08 19.34
C ASP A 39 7.12 2.92 18.33
N SER A 40 7.55 1.71 18.69
CA SER A 40 7.48 0.55 17.77
C SER A 40 6.05 0.08 17.53
N ALA A 41 5.21 0.06 18.55
CA ALA A 41 3.83 -0.39 18.44
C ALA A 41 2.99 0.52 17.50
N VAL A 42 3.27 1.83 17.50
CA VAL A 42 2.63 2.79 16.58
C VAL A 42 3.09 2.55 15.15
N LEU A 43 4.40 2.37 14.92
CA LEU A 43 4.94 2.04 13.60
C LEU A 43 4.36 0.72 13.06
N ASP A 44 4.34 -0.33 13.88
CA ASP A 44 3.77 -1.64 13.52
C ASP A 44 2.28 -1.51 13.19
N SER A 45 1.53 -0.75 13.99
CA SER A 45 0.10 -0.50 13.75
C SER A 45 -0.16 0.21 12.42
N LEU A 46 0.65 1.22 12.08
CA LEU A 46 0.56 1.94 10.81
C LEU A 46 0.92 1.02 9.63
N TRP A 47 1.95 0.18 9.78
CA TRP A 47 2.33 -0.81 8.78
C TRP A 47 1.20 -1.81 8.52
N PHE A 48 0.63 -2.38 9.59
CA PHE A 48 -0.48 -3.31 9.50
C PHE A 48 -1.71 -2.67 8.90
N GLN A 49 -2.00 -1.42 9.23
CA GLN A 49 -3.10 -0.67 8.65
C GLN A 49 -2.93 -0.53 7.12
N ILE A 50 -1.73 -0.19 6.63
CA ILE A 50 -1.45 -0.12 5.19
C ILE A 50 -1.72 -1.46 4.50
N ILE A 51 -1.29 -2.58 5.09
CA ILE A 51 -1.48 -3.92 4.52
C ILE A 51 -2.97 -4.34 4.53
N LEU A 52 -3.68 -4.10 5.63
CA LEU A 52 -5.13 -4.35 5.76
C LEU A 52 -5.91 -3.62 4.68
N ASP A 53 -5.65 -2.34 4.56
CA ASP A 53 -6.28 -1.44 3.61
C ASP A 53 -5.99 -1.83 2.16
N SER A 54 -4.74 -2.20 1.90
CA SER A 54 -4.29 -2.69 0.59
C SER A 54 -5.04 -3.97 0.19
N CYS A 55 -5.13 -4.94 1.09
CA CYS A 55 -5.86 -6.17 0.84
C CYS A 55 -7.36 -5.94 0.63
N SER A 56 -7.95 -5.05 1.42
CA SER A 56 -9.37 -4.68 1.29
C SER A 56 -9.65 -4.08 -0.10
N PHE A 57 -8.80 -3.15 -0.55
CA PHE A 57 -8.89 -2.60 -1.91
C PHE A 57 -8.79 -3.69 -2.99
N LEU A 58 -7.85 -4.65 -2.85
CA LEU A 58 -7.67 -5.73 -3.83
C LEU A 58 -8.87 -6.68 -3.87
N ASP A 59 -9.46 -6.99 -2.72
CA ASP A 59 -10.63 -7.86 -2.64
C ASP A 59 -11.83 -7.21 -3.33
N GLU A 60 -12.01 -5.89 -3.21
CA GLU A 60 -13.02 -5.15 -3.96
C GLU A 60 -12.71 -5.04 -5.45
N TRP A 61 -11.44 -4.83 -5.80
CA TRP A 61 -10.99 -4.79 -7.18
C TRP A 61 -11.31 -6.10 -7.93
N ASP A 62 -11.20 -7.23 -7.22
CA ASP A 62 -11.47 -8.55 -7.75
C ASP A 62 -12.97 -8.87 -7.77
N SER A 63 -13.70 -8.58 -6.68
CA SER A 63 -15.10 -8.95 -6.50
C SER A 63 -16.11 -7.93 -7.08
N ILE A 64 -15.96 -6.65 -6.76
CA ILE A 64 -16.92 -5.58 -7.09
C ILE A 64 -16.68 -5.04 -8.51
N LEU A 65 -15.42 -4.84 -8.90
CA LEU A 65 -15.05 -4.50 -10.29
C LEU A 65 -14.99 -5.73 -11.21
N GLY A 66 -15.75 -6.77 -10.88
CA GLY A 66 -15.86 -7.98 -11.68
C GLY A 66 -16.59 -7.73 -13.00
N VAL A 67 -16.01 -8.19 -14.11
CA VAL A 67 -16.66 -8.21 -15.44
C VAL A 67 -17.95 -9.05 -15.43
N LYS A 68 -18.07 -9.95 -14.43
CA LYS A 68 -19.22 -10.82 -14.20
C LYS A 68 -20.33 -10.14 -13.40
N THR A 69 -20.01 -9.22 -12.49
CA THR A 69 -20.95 -8.60 -11.55
C THR A 69 -21.64 -7.37 -12.13
N GLU A 70 -20.95 -6.58 -12.98
CA GLU A 70 -21.51 -5.36 -13.57
C GLU A 70 -21.58 -5.43 -15.11
N LYS A 71 -22.79 -5.58 -15.66
CA LYS A 71 -23.02 -5.69 -17.11
C LYS A 71 -23.07 -4.33 -17.80
N LYS A 72 -23.51 -3.26 -17.13
CA LYS A 72 -23.73 -1.94 -17.72
C LYS A 72 -22.43 -1.23 -18.06
N PHE A 73 -21.41 -1.36 -17.19
CA PHE A 73 -20.12 -0.70 -17.36
C PHE A 73 -19.00 -1.64 -17.80
N ARG A 74 -19.35 -2.85 -18.24
CA ARG A 74 -18.42 -3.95 -18.56
C ARG A 74 -17.22 -3.52 -19.40
N ASN A 75 -17.44 -2.82 -20.51
CA ASN A 75 -16.35 -2.40 -21.41
C ASN A 75 -15.40 -1.38 -20.76
N ARG A 76 -15.94 -0.48 -19.94
CA ARG A 76 -15.15 0.51 -19.21
C ARG A 76 -14.37 -0.12 -18.06
N ILE A 77 -14.97 -1.07 -17.36
CA ILE A 77 -14.29 -1.90 -16.34
C ILE A 77 -13.15 -2.71 -16.97
N LEU A 78 -13.37 -3.31 -18.14
CA LEU A 78 -12.32 -4.00 -18.89
C LEU A 78 -11.18 -3.05 -19.29
N LYS A 79 -11.50 -1.83 -19.72
CA LYS A 79 -10.49 -0.80 -20.00
C LYS A 79 -9.68 -0.47 -18.75
N VAL A 80 -10.34 -0.19 -17.62
CA VAL A 80 -9.68 0.06 -16.33
C VAL A 80 -8.75 -1.08 -15.93
N LYS A 81 -9.24 -2.33 -15.97
CA LYS A 81 -8.43 -3.51 -15.63
C LYS A 81 -7.25 -3.72 -16.58
N LYS A 82 -7.41 -3.36 -17.86
CA LYS A 82 -6.33 -3.42 -18.84
C LYS A 82 -5.27 -2.36 -18.59
N THR A 83 -5.67 -1.11 -18.35
CA THR A 83 -4.75 0.01 -18.10
C THR A 83 -4.02 -0.14 -16.76
N ALA A 84 -4.69 -0.69 -15.75
CA ALA A 84 -4.10 -0.95 -14.44
C ALA A 84 -3.43 -2.34 -14.33
N ALA A 85 -3.28 -3.07 -15.45
CA ALA A 85 -2.83 -4.47 -15.42
C ALA A 85 -1.41 -4.61 -14.87
N VAL A 86 -0.49 -3.72 -15.26
CA VAL A 86 0.90 -3.77 -14.78
C VAL A 86 0.96 -3.51 -13.27
N ALA A 87 0.26 -2.48 -12.78
CA ALA A 87 0.20 -2.19 -11.35
C ALA A 87 -0.44 -3.36 -10.56
N SER A 88 -1.55 -3.91 -11.05
CA SER A 88 -2.21 -5.05 -10.39
C SER A 88 -1.32 -6.29 -10.37
N ARG A 89 -0.56 -6.55 -11.43
CA ARG A 89 0.40 -7.67 -11.46
C ARG A 89 1.57 -7.45 -10.51
N ALA A 90 2.07 -6.22 -10.41
CA ALA A 90 3.13 -5.86 -9.46
C ALA A 90 2.66 -6.09 -8.03
N VAL A 91 1.46 -5.65 -7.65
CA VAL A 91 0.93 -5.92 -6.31
C VAL A 91 0.75 -7.42 -6.05
N ARG A 92 0.37 -8.19 -7.08
CA ARG A 92 0.21 -9.65 -6.99
C ARG A 92 1.55 -10.41 -6.99
N SER A 93 2.69 -9.75 -7.14
CA SER A 93 3.98 -10.43 -7.00
C SER A 93 4.25 -10.84 -5.56
N TRP A 94 3.71 -10.08 -4.60
CA TRP A 94 3.67 -10.46 -3.17
C TRP A 94 2.58 -11.51 -2.95
N LYS A 95 2.97 -12.78 -2.98
CA LYS A 95 2.02 -13.91 -2.98
C LYS A 95 1.28 -14.06 -1.67
N ASP A 96 1.92 -13.69 -0.57
CA ASP A 96 1.42 -13.96 0.77
C ASP A 96 0.80 -12.73 1.44
N LEU A 97 0.57 -11.64 0.69
CA LEU A 97 0.03 -10.39 1.23
C LEU A 97 -1.31 -10.60 2.00
N ARG A 98 -2.21 -11.44 1.46
CA ARG A 98 -3.49 -11.77 2.09
C ARG A 98 -3.35 -12.74 3.25
N ASP A 99 -2.40 -13.67 3.17
CA ASP A 99 -2.16 -14.64 4.23
C ASP A 99 -1.51 -13.96 5.44
N PHE A 100 -0.56 -13.04 5.19
CA PHE A 100 -0.03 -12.14 6.21
C PHE A 100 -1.15 -11.34 6.90
N ARG A 101 -2.06 -10.72 6.15
CA ARG A 101 -3.23 -10.04 6.74
C ARG A 101 -4.02 -10.98 7.66
N ASN A 102 -4.35 -12.17 7.18
CA ASN A 102 -5.23 -13.08 7.91
C ASN A 102 -4.53 -13.62 9.17
N GLU A 103 -3.31 -14.12 9.05
CA GLU A 103 -2.64 -14.89 10.10
C GLU A 103 -1.89 -13.99 11.10
N VAL A 104 -1.27 -12.91 10.61
CA VAL A 104 -0.51 -11.98 11.45
C VAL A 104 -1.42 -10.92 12.03
N ILE A 105 -2.18 -10.22 11.19
CA ILE A 105 -2.95 -9.04 11.61
C ILE A 105 -4.30 -9.43 12.21
N ALA A 106 -5.12 -10.20 11.50
CA ALA A 106 -6.49 -10.51 11.94
C ALA A 106 -6.54 -11.56 13.07
N HIS A 107 -5.54 -12.45 13.13
CA HIS A 107 -5.49 -13.54 14.11
C HIS A 107 -4.38 -13.37 15.16
N ASN A 108 -3.78 -12.18 15.26
CA ASN A 108 -2.74 -11.84 16.26
C ASN A 108 -1.63 -12.90 16.31
N PHE A 109 -0.96 -13.11 15.17
CA PHE A 109 0.10 -14.10 15.02
C PHE A 109 -0.37 -15.54 15.26
N ARG A 110 -1.55 -15.91 14.77
CA ARG A 110 -2.05 -17.28 14.83
C ARG A 110 -2.46 -17.77 13.46
N ASP A 111 -2.03 -18.98 13.12
CA ASP A 111 -2.51 -19.65 11.91
C ASP A 111 -3.93 -20.19 12.08
N LYS A 112 -4.52 -20.72 11.00
CA LYS A 112 -5.87 -21.33 11.02
C LYS A 112 -6.02 -22.52 11.97
N THR A 113 -4.91 -23.07 12.45
CA THR A 113 -4.85 -24.14 13.45
C THR A 113 -4.56 -23.63 14.87
N TYR A 114 -4.60 -22.31 15.08
CA TYR A 114 -4.34 -21.61 16.34
C TYR A 114 -2.90 -21.71 16.88
N ASN A 115 -1.96 -22.15 16.05
CA ASN A 115 -0.55 -22.15 16.40
C ASN A 115 0.04 -20.75 16.24
N PHE A 116 0.94 -20.38 17.15
CA PHE A 116 1.63 -19.09 17.08
C PHE A 116 2.58 -19.02 15.89
N THR A 117 2.56 -17.89 15.15
CA THR A 117 3.33 -17.68 13.91
C THR A 117 4.45 -16.64 14.07
N PHE A 118 4.82 -16.25 15.30
CA PHE A 118 5.86 -15.25 15.57
C PHE A 118 7.16 -15.49 14.78
N ASP A 119 7.57 -16.75 14.64
CA ASP A 119 8.82 -17.15 13.97
C ASP A 119 8.72 -17.15 12.43
N ARG A 120 7.56 -16.80 11.85
CA ARG A 120 7.29 -16.88 10.41
C ARG A 120 7.10 -15.52 9.74
N MET A 121 7.19 -14.40 10.47
CA MET A 121 6.96 -13.06 9.89
C MET A 121 7.89 -12.76 8.70
N ALA A 122 9.17 -13.10 8.82
CA ALA A 122 10.17 -12.90 7.76
C ALA A 122 10.01 -13.87 6.57
N HIS A 123 9.09 -14.83 6.64
CA HIS A 123 8.87 -15.83 5.61
C HIS A 123 7.70 -15.51 4.68
N TYR A 124 6.87 -14.54 5.03
CA TYR A 124 5.80 -14.09 4.13
C TYR A 124 6.37 -13.26 2.99
N ASP A 125 6.01 -13.64 1.77
CA ASP A 125 6.24 -12.82 0.57
C ASP A 125 5.26 -11.63 0.53
N CYS A 126 5.58 -10.61 1.32
CA CYS A 126 4.89 -9.33 1.44
C CYS A 126 5.92 -8.20 1.65
N PRO A 127 5.53 -6.91 1.61
CA PRO A 127 6.47 -5.81 1.87
C PRO A 127 7.13 -5.94 3.25
N GLN A 128 8.46 -6.08 3.28
CA GLN A 128 9.29 -6.23 4.49
C GLN A 128 10.07 -4.95 4.81
N SER A 129 10.02 -3.93 3.95
CA SER A 129 10.73 -2.66 4.11
C SER A 129 9.81 -1.46 3.84
N HIS A 130 10.18 -0.31 4.41
CA HIS A 130 9.45 0.96 4.22
C HIS A 130 9.36 1.33 2.73
N ASP A 131 10.44 1.09 1.97
CA ASP A 131 10.46 1.31 0.51
C ASP A 131 9.50 0.39 -0.24
N GLU A 132 9.44 -0.90 0.12
CA GLU A 132 8.49 -1.84 -0.49
C GLU A 132 7.03 -1.48 -0.17
N LEU A 133 6.77 -1.00 1.04
CA LEU A 133 5.48 -0.42 1.39
C LEU A 133 5.15 0.78 0.51
N TRP A 134 6.10 1.70 0.31
CA TRP A 134 5.91 2.84 -0.58
C TRP A 134 5.49 2.38 -1.99
N TYR A 135 6.14 1.36 -2.54
CA TYR A 135 5.76 0.79 -3.84
C TYR A 135 4.36 0.18 -3.83
N LEU A 136 4.00 -0.58 -2.80
CA LEU A 136 2.64 -1.12 -2.65
C LEU A 136 1.58 0.00 -2.68
N VAL A 137 1.78 1.05 -1.87
CA VAL A 137 0.88 2.21 -1.83
C VAL A 137 0.78 2.88 -3.19
N ASN A 138 1.92 3.12 -3.85
CA ASN A 138 1.94 3.77 -5.15
C ASN A 138 1.23 2.93 -6.21
N PHE A 139 1.45 1.61 -6.28
CA PHE A 139 0.73 0.77 -7.25
C PHE A 139 -0.79 0.81 -7.04
N ILE A 140 -1.25 0.73 -5.79
CA ILE A 140 -2.68 0.82 -5.47
C ILE A 140 -3.26 2.20 -5.80
N ASP A 141 -2.54 3.27 -5.49
CA ASP A 141 -2.93 4.63 -5.86
C ASP A 141 -3.07 4.78 -7.38
N ARG A 142 -2.13 4.24 -8.17
CA ARG A 142 -2.24 4.26 -9.65
C ARG A 142 -3.45 3.47 -10.13
N MET A 143 -3.74 2.30 -9.55
CA MET A 143 -4.95 1.53 -9.86
C MET A 143 -6.22 2.35 -9.56
N ALA A 144 -6.28 2.99 -8.39
CA ALA A 144 -7.40 3.84 -7.99
C ALA A 144 -7.54 5.07 -8.91
N ASN A 145 -6.43 5.66 -9.36
CA ASN A 145 -6.41 6.78 -10.28
C ASN A 145 -6.93 6.42 -11.67
N VAL A 146 -6.58 5.25 -12.20
CA VAL A 146 -7.15 4.74 -13.46
C VAL A 146 -8.67 4.61 -13.34
N LEU A 147 -9.16 4.07 -12.22
CA LEU A 147 -10.60 3.95 -11.97
C LEU A 147 -11.28 5.31 -11.86
N ALA A 148 -10.71 6.26 -11.10
CA ALA A 148 -11.27 7.59 -10.92
C ALA A 148 -11.33 8.38 -12.25
N ASN A 149 -10.29 8.30 -13.07
CA ASN A 149 -10.25 8.95 -14.38
C ASN A 149 -11.29 8.38 -15.33
N GLU A 150 -11.54 7.07 -15.28
CA GLU A 150 -12.58 6.47 -16.11
C GLU A 150 -13.98 6.85 -15.59
N PHE A 151 -14.20 7.03 -14.28
CA PHE A 151 -15.52 7.35 -13.69
C PHE A 151 -15.59 8.71 -12.95
N PRO A 152 -15.32 9.84 -13.62
CA PRO A 152 -15.05 11.13 -12.98
C PRO A 152 -16.22 11.68 -12.16
N LYS A 153 -17.46 11.51 -12.62
CA LYS A 153 -18.66 11.96 -11.88
C LYS A 153 -18.83 11.21 -10.55
N LYS A 154 -18.63 9.88 -10.57
CA LYS A 154 -18.76 9.04 -9.36
C LYS A 154 -17.59 9.23 -8.41
N SER A 155 -16.39 9.49 -8.92
CA SER A 155 -15.22 9.75 -8.08
C SER A 155 -15.27 11.12 -7.43
N ALA A 156 -15.81 12.15 -8.10
CA ALA A 156 -15.95 13.49 -7.51
C ALA A 156 -16.86 13.51 -6.27
N ASP A 157 -17.94 12.72 -6.28
CA ASP A 157 -18.83 12.60 -5.12
C ASP A 157 -18.13 11.92 -3.94
N ILE A 158 -17.31 10.88 -4.20
CA ILE A 158 -16.53 10.19 -3.18
C ILE A 158 -15.36 11.06 -2.66
N LEU A 159 -14.70 11.83 -3.52
CA LEU A 159 -13.56 12.68 -3.14
C LEU A 159 -13.95 13.88 -2.29
N LYS A 160 -15.20 14.35 -2.38
CA LYS A 160 -15.73 15.37 -1.45
C LYS A 160 -15.78 14.88 0.00
N GLU A 161 -15.90 13.57 0.20
CA GLU A 161 -15.94 12.95 1.52
C GLU A 161 -14.54 12.64 2.07
N PHE A 162 -13.51 12.55 1.20
CA PHE A 162 -12.15 12.13 1.57
C PHE A 162 -11.08 12.92 0.79
N PRO A 163 -10.61 14.08 1.31
CA PRO A 163 -9.57 14.87 0.64
C PRO A 163 -8.24 14.09 0.63
N ARG A 164 -7.69 13.86 -0.56
CA ARG A 164 -6.36 13.25 -0.72
C ARG A 164 -5.29 14.24 -0.27
N THR A 165 -4.35 13.77 0.54
CA THR A 165 -3.06 14.44 0.73
C THR A 165 -2.08 13.87 -0.29
N MET A 166 -1.75 14.65 -1.32
CA MET A 166 -0.67 14.31 -2.24
C MET A 166 0.67 14.61 -1.55
N GLY A 167 1.39 13.57 -1.17
CA GLY A 167 2.83 13.65 -0.87
C GLY A 167 3.58 13.05 -2.05
N SER A 168 4.24 13.89 -2.84
CA SER A 168 5.20 13.46 -3.86
C SER A 168 6.60 13.65 -3.30
N GLU A 169 7.10 12.64 -2.59
CA GLU A 169 8.52 12.59 -2.24
C GLU A 169 9.17 11.41 -2.94
N GLU A 170 10.21 11.70 -3.71
CA GLU A 170 11.08 10.70 -4.34
C GLU A 170 12.01 10.11 -3.26
N HIS A 171 11.68 8.92 -2.77
CA HIS A 171 12.59 8.18 -1.90
C HIS A 171 13.68 7.49 -2.74
N ARG A 172 14.95 7.78 -2.42
CA ARG A 172 16.12 7.18 -3.05
C ARG A 172 16.33 5.75 -2.54
N ALA A 173 15.67 4.80 -3.20
CA ALA A 173 15.84 3.39 -2.95
C ALA A 173 17.15 2.84 -3.55
N ASN A 174 17.96 2.15 -2.74
CA ASN A 174 19.18 1.47 -3.17
C ASN A 174 19.12 -0.02 -2.83
N ARG A 175 18.72 -0.86 -3.80
CA ARG A 175 18.86 -2.34 -3.86
C ARG A 175 18.31 -2.86 -5.20
N LYS A 176 18.83 -3.99 -5.73
CA LYS A 176 18.44 -4.55 -7.05
C LYS A 176 16.92 -4.81 -7.19
N SER A 177 16.25 -5.28 -6.13
CA SER A 177 14.79 -5.49 -6.12
C SER A 177 13.99 -4.18 -6.20
N LEU A 178 14.46 -3.12 -5.56
CA LEU A 178 13.80 -1.81 -5.60
C LEU A 178 13.96 -1.13 -6.98
N GLN A 179 15.06 -1.40 -7.68
CA GLN A 179 15.23 -0.95 -9.07
C GLN A 179 14.17 -1.59 -9.97
N GLU A 180 13.91 -2.90 -9.81
CA GLU A 180 12.86 -3.60 -10.56
C GLU A 180 11.46 -3.02 -10.28
N LEU A 181 11.15 -2.73 -9.01
CA LEU A 181 9.89 -2.08 -8.62
C LEU A 181 9.77 -0.66 -9.20
N ASN A 182 10.86 0.11 -9.22
CA ASN A 182 10.89 1.44 -9.85
C ASN A 182 10.64 1.36 -11.36
N GLU A 183 11.26 0.39 -12.03
CA GLU A 183 11.01 0.16 -13.46
C GLU A 183 9.56 -0.25 -13.72
N LEU A 184 8.97 -1.07 -12.85
CA LEU A 184 7.55 -1.40 -12.92
C LEU A 184 6.66 -0.16 -12.74
N LEU A 185 6.98 0.70 -11.77
CA LEU A 185 6.24 1.95 -11.56
C LEU A 185 6.32 2.86 -12.80
N LYS A 186 7.51 3.04 -13.38
CA LYS A 186 7.70 3.79 -14.63
C LYS A 186 6.92 3.17 -15.79
N LYS A 187 6.80 1.84 -15.87
CA LYS A 187 5.97 1.15 -16.88
C LYS A 187 4.48 1.45 -16.67
N VAL A 188 4.00 1.43 -15.43
CA VAL A 188 2.62 1.82 -15.08
C VAL A 188 2.32 3.24 -15.54
N ASP A 189 3.19 4.21 -15.22
CA ASP A 189 2.97 5.61 -15.58
C ASP A 189 2.93 5.83 -17.11
N LYS A 190 3.74 5.08 -17.85
CA LYS A 190 3.71 5.07 -19.32
C LYS A 190 2.41 4.49 -19.87
N GLU A 191 1.93 3.37 -19.33
CA GLU A 191 0.67 2.75 -19.76
C GLU A 191 -0.54 3.64 -19.48
N ILE A 192 -0.55 4.32 -18.34
CA ILE A 192 -1.59 5.29 -17.98
C ILE A 192 -1.59 6.47 -18.96
N SER A 193 -0.41 7.01 -19.28
CA SER A 193 -0.26 8.13 -20.23
C SER A 193 -0.73 7.76 -21.64
N PHE A 194 -0.35 6.59 -22.15
CA PHE A 194 -0.75 6.11 -23.48
C PHE A 194 -2.27 5.97 -23.64
N HIS A 195 -2.99 5.59 -22.58
CA HIS A 195 -4.46 5.44 -22.62
C HIS A 195 -5.21 6.77 -22.42
N LYS A 196 -4.53 7.88 -22.11
CA LYS A 196 -5.12 9.23 -22.09
C LYS A 196 -5.17 9.90 -23.47
N GLU A 197 -4.29 9.50 -24.39
CA GLU A 197 -4.16 10.11 -25.73
C GLU A 197 -5.06 9.47 -26.81
N LYS A 198 -5.80 8.41 -26.48
CA LYS A 198 -6.75 7.71 -27.36
C LYS A 198 -8.19 7.84 -26.87
#